data_AF-A0A259IVC4-F1
#
_entry.id   AF-A0A259IVC4-F1
#
_cell.length_a   1.000
_cell.length_b   1.000
_cell.length_c   1.000
_cell.angle_alpha   90.00
_cell.angle_beta   90.00
_cell.angle_gamma   90.00
#
_symmetry.space_group_name_H-M   'P 1'
#
loop_
_entity.id
_entity.type
_entity.pdbx_description
1 polymer ?
#
loop_
_entity_poly.entity_id
_entity_poly.type
_entity_poly.pdbx_seq_one_letter_code
_entity_poly.pdbx_strand_id
1 'polypeptide(L)'
;IARQGAIIGAPTLLELSLVLTPRLRADASIFIDGLLAVPGIRAVAFDLVQFRLAAEAFSRFGKGRHAAGLNFGDCLSYAVAQAHGLPLLFKGNDFIHTDVKSAMP
;
A
#
# COMPACT_ATOMS: atom_id res chain seq x y z
N ILE A 1 -15.68 13.98 15.83
CA ILE A 1 -15.28 13.50 14.48
C ILE A 1 -14.12 12.54 14.71
N ALA A 2 -14.33 11.23 14.56
CA ALA A 2 -13.31 10.24 14.83
C ALA A 2 -12.06 10.55 13.99
N ARG A 3 -10.90 10.73 14.62
CA ARG A 3 -9.62 10.90 13.92
C ARG A 3 -9.33 9.58 13.19
N GLN A 4 -9.71 9.48 11.93
CA GLN A 4 -9.37 8.34 11.07
C GLN A 4 -7.85 8.42 10.80
N GLY A 5 -7.09 7.55 11.45
CA GLY A 5 -5.67 7.35 11.15
C GLY A 5 -5.48 6.48 9.91
N ALA A 6 -4.26 6.47 9.37
CA ALA A 6 -3.86 5.62 8.28
C ALA A 6 -2.66 4.77 8.68
N ILE A 7 -2.60 3.54 8.18
CA ILE A 7 -1.41 2.71 8.28
C ILE A 7 -0.74 2.60 6.91
N ILE A 8 0.58 2.48 6.91
CA ILE A 8 1.37 2.29 5.70
C ILE A 8 2.29 1.09 5.93
N GLY A 9 2.28 0.12 5.02
CA GLY A 9 3.22 -1.00 5.08
C GLY A 9 4.66 -0.52 4.90
N ALA A 10 5.58 -1.07 5.67
CA ALA A 10 7.02 -0.88 5.44
C ALA A 10 7.46 -1.07 3.97
N PRO A 11 6.98 -2.09 3.21
CA PRO A 11 7.32 -2.19 1.80
C PRO A 11 6.78 -1.04 0.93
N THR A 12 5.60 -0.50 1.25
CA THR A 12 5.05 0.67 0.55
C THR A 12 5.90 1.91 0.80
N LEU A 13 6.46 2.07 2.01
CA LEU A 13 7.42 3.14 2.31
C LEU A 13 8.73 2.96 1.53
N LEU A 14 9.23 1.72 1.41
CA LEU A 14 10.39 1.43 0.57
C LEU A 14 10.12 1.76 -0.90
N GLU A 15 8.99 1.32 -1.44
CA GLU A 15 8.60 1.63 -2.82
C GLU A 15 8.51 3.14 -3.04
N LEU A 16 7.86 3.87 -2.11
CA LEU A 16 7.83 5.33 -2.14
C LEU A 16 9.25 5.93 -2.15
N SER A 17 10.16 5.43 -1.31
CA SER A 17 11.56 5.87 -1.30
C SER A 17 12.21 5.65 -2.66
N LEU A 18 12.09 4.46 -3.24
CA LEU A 18 12.70 4.11 -4.53
C LEU A 18 12.14 4.95 -5.68
N VAL A 19 10.86 5.31 -5.63
CA VAL A 19 10.20 6.18 -6.62
C VAL A 19 10.64 7.64 -6.46
N LEU A 20 10.81 8.11 -5.23
CA LEU A 20 11.16 9.50 -4.94
C LEU A 20 12.65 9.80 -5.13
N THR A 21 13.55 8.88 -4.80
CA THR A 21 15.00 9.06 -4.92
C THR A 21 15.44 9.61 -6.29
N PRO A 22 15.00 9.07 -7.45
CA PRO A 22 15.40 9.63 -8.74
C PRO A 22 14.63 10.91 -9.14
N ARG A 23 13.56 11.27 -8.43
CA ARG A 23 12.68 12.39 -8.77
C ARG A 23 12.94 13.64 -7.94
N LEU A 24 13.45 13.47 -6.73
CA LEU A 24 13.76 14.56 -5.82
C LEU A 24 15.22 14.99 -5.99
N ARG A 25 15.45 16.31 -5.87
CA ARG A 25 16.81 16.86 -5.73
C ARG A 25 17.36 16.69 -4.30
N ALA A 26 16.47 16.42 -3.35
CA ALA A 26 16.76 16.22 -1.94
C ALA A 26 16.58 14.74 -1.56
N ASP A 27 17.07 14.35 -0.39
CA ASP A 27 16.94 12.99 0.13
C ASP A 27 15.46 12.62 0.36
N ALA A 28 15.05 11.46 -0.18
CA ALA A 28 13.71 10.91 -0.02
C ALA A 28 13.38 10.59 1.45
N SER A 29 14.39 10.33 2.28
CA SER A 29 14.22 10.07 3.71
C SER A 29 13.51 11.24 4.42
N ILE A 30 13.87 12.49 4.11
CA ILE A 30 13.25 13.69 4.70
C ILE A 30 11.75 13.74 4.42
N PHE A 31 11.34 13.38 3.20
CA PHE A 31 9.92 13.34 2.84
C PHE A 31 9.18 12.24 3.61
N ILE A 32 9.78 11.05 3.71
CA ILE A 32 9.21 9.90 4.43
C ILE A 32 9.08 10.21 5.93
N ASP A 33 10.11 10.80 6.53
CA ASP A 33 10.08 11.22 7.94
C ASP A 33 9.00 12.26 8.19
N GLY A 34 8.86 13.24 7.28
CA GLY A 34 7.79 14.22 7.31
C GLY A 34 6.40 13.60 7.21
N LEU A 35 6.22 12.60 6.34
CA LEU A 35 4.96 11.85 6.22
C LEU A 35 4.64 11.07 7.50
N LEU A 36 5.63 10.41 8.11
CA LEU A 36 5.44 9.64 9.34
C LEU A 36 5.26 10.52 10.59
N ALA A 37 5.68 11.79 10.54
CA ALA A 37 5.43 12.77 11.58
C ALA A 37 3.97 13.27 11.59
N VAL A 38 3.19 13.04 10.52
CA VAL A 38 1.78 13.44 10.46
C VAL A 38 0.97 12.69 11.52
N PRO A 39 0.23 13.40 12.40
CA PRO A 39 -0.59 12.75 13.41
C PRO A 39 -1.63 11.81 12.80
N GLY A 40 -1.58 10.53 13.19
CA GLY A 40 -2.51 9.50 12.72
C GLY A 40 -1.95 8.61 11.61
N ILE A 41 -0.78 8.92 11.04
CA ILE A 41 -0.08 8.01 10.13
C ILE A 41 0.84 7.09 10.95
N ARG A 42 0.85 5.80 10.62
CA ARG A 42 1.68 4.78 11.28
C ARG A 42 2.27 3.81 10.26
N ALA A 43 3.58 3.59 10.35
CA ALA A 43 4.21 2.48 9.63
C ALA A 43 3.88 1.15 10.33
N VAL A 44 3.62 0.09 9.56
CA VAL A 44 3.45 -1.28 10.07
C VAL A 44 4.48 -2.21 9.46
N ALA A 45 4.97 -3.16 10.25
CA ALA A 45 5.86 -4.21 9.77
C ALA A 45 5.14 -5.13 8.77
N PHE A 46 5.90 -5.73 7.87
CA PHE A 46 5.39 -6.70 6.90
C PHE A 46 5.91 -8.08 7.26
N ASP A 47 5.02 -8.96 7.70
CA ASP A 47 5.33 -10.29 8.21
C ASP A 47 4.78 -11.41 7.30
N LEU A 48 4.86 -12.66 7.78
CA LEU A 48 4.45 -13.84 7.02
C LEU A 48 2.95 -13.89 6.71
N VAL A 49 2.10 -13.24 7.51
CA VAL A 49 0.66 -13.11 7.24
C VAL A 49 0.44 -12.22 6.02
N GLN A 50 1.03 -11.03 5.98
CA GLN A 50 0.89 -10.15 4.81
C GLN A 50 1.55 -10.77 3.58
N PHE A 51 2.68 -11.49 3.73
CA PHE A 51 3.27 -12.23 2.62
C PHE A 51 2.28 -13.23 2.00
N ARG A 52 1.61 -14.05 2.81
CA ARG A 52 0.63 -15.04 2.32
C ARG A 52 -0.53 -14.36 1.60
N LEU A 53 -1.04 -13.26 2.17
CA LEU A 53 -2.12 -12.47 1.55
C LEU A 53 -1.68 -11.83 0.23
N ALA A 54 -0.44 -11.33 0.13
CA ALA A 54 0.09 -10.77 -1.11
C ALA A 54 0.23 -11.84 -2.20
N ALA A 55 0.71 -13.04 -1.85
CA ALA A 55 0.82 -14.15 -2.77
C ALA A 55 -0.57 -14.62 -3.27
N GLU A 56 -1.55 -14.69 -2.38
CA GLU A 56 -2.95 -14.99 -2.74
C GLU A 56 -3.52 -13.90 -3.67
N ALA A 57 -3.30 -12.63 -3.35
CA ALA A 57 -3.75 -11.50 -4.16
C ALA A 57 -3.19 -11.57 -5.58
N PHE A 58 -1.89 -11.87 -5.74
CA PHE A 58 -1.31 -12.04 -7.07
C PHE A 58 -1.88 -13.24 -7.82
N SER A 59 -2.13 -14.35 -7.13
CA SER A 59 -2.77 -15.53 -7.74
C SER A 59 -4.18 -15.23 -8.25
N ARG A 60 -4.95 -14.41 -7.53
CA ARG A 60 -6.34 -14.07 -7.86
C ARG A 60 -6.47 -12.90 -8.84
N PHE A 61 -5.63 -11.88 -8.67
CA PHE A 61 -5.81 -10.56 -9.28
C PHE A 61 -4.59 -10.06 -10.07
N GLY A 62 -3.52 -10.85 -10.17
CA GLY A 62 -2.24 -10.41 -10.72
C GLY A 62 -2.26 -10.09 -12.22
N LYS A 63 -1.30 -9.26 -12.63
CA LYS A 63 -1.06 -8.90 -14.04
C LYS A 63 -0.87 -10.14 -14.92
N GLY A 64 -1.57 -10.17 -16.06
CA GLY A 64 -1.57 -11.31 -16.99
C GLY A 64 -2.45 -12.49 -16.56
N ARG A 65 -3.16 -12.37 -15.42
CA ARG A 65 -4.08 -13.40 -14.90
C ARG A 65 -5.51 -12.90 -14.72
N HIS A 66 -5.67 -11.63 -14.32
CA HIS A 66 -6.97 -11.03 -14.00
C HIS A 66 -7.09 -9.60 -14.54
N ALA A 67 -8.32 -9.10 -14.69
CA ALA A 67 -8.61 -7.75 -15.16
C ALA A 67 -8.07 -6.63 -14.25
N ALA A 68 -7.99 -6.88 -12.94
CA ALA A 68 -7.38 -5.97 -11.96
C ALA A 68 -5.89 -5.73 -12.24
N GLY A 69 -5.18 -6.79 -12.66
CA GLY A 69 -3.81 -6.69 -13.13
C GLY A 69 -2.78 -6.27 -12.08
N LEU A 70 -2.96 -6.66 -10.81
CA LEU A 70 -2.08 -6.25 -9.69
C LEU A 70 -0.61 -6.59 -10.00
N ASN A 71 0.26 -5.61 -9.78
CA ASN A 71 1.71 -5.77 -9.82
C ASN A 71 2.28 -6.13 -8.43
N PHE A 72 3.60 -6.22 -8.31
CA PHE A 72 4.27 -6.56 -7.04
C PHE A 72 3.93 -5.59 -5.90
N GLY A 73 4.09 -4.28 -6.10
CA GLY A 73 3.80 -3.24 -5.09
C GLY A 73 2.32 -3.20 -4.71
N ASP A 74 1.43 -3.43 -5.70
CA ASP A 74 -0.02 -3.48 -5.45
C ASP A 74 -0.38 -4.62 -4.49
N CYS A 75 0.26 -5.79 -4.66
CA CYS A 75 0.02 -6.94 -3.79
C CYS A 75 0.46 -6.67 -2.34
N LEU A 76 1.53 -5.90 -2.14
CA LEU A 76 2.00 -5.51 -0.81
C LEU A 76 1.00 -4.58 -0.14
N SER A 77 0.50 -3.59 -0.87
CA SER A 77 -0.50 -2.63 -0.36
C SER A 77 -1.85 -3.31 -0.09
N TYR A 78 -2.29 -4.18 -0.99
CA TYR A 78 -3.48 -5.03 -0.80
C TYR A 78 -3.37 -5.87 0.47
N ALA A 79 -2.22 -6.53 0.68
CA ALA A 79 -2.03 -7.43 1.81
C ALA A 79 -2.09 -6.71 3.17
N VAL A 80 -1.55 -5.49 3.25
CA VAL A 80 -1.65 -4.67 4.46
C VAL A 80 -3.11 -4.30 4.74
N ALA A 81 -3.85 -3.86 3.72
CA ALA A 81 -5.28 -3.55 3.86
C ALA A 81 -6.07 -4.77 4.34
N GLN A 82 -5.87 -5.93 3.71
CA GLN A 82 -6.55 -7.16 4.08
C GLN A 82 -6.18 -7.68 5.47
N ALA A 83 -4.90 -7.66 5.85
CA ALA A 83 -4.45 -8.14 7.16
C ALA A 83 -5.04 -7.33 8.32
N HIS A 84 -5.32 -6.05 8.10
CA HIS A 84 -5.88 -5.16 9.12
C HIS A 84 -7.40 -4.93 8.98
N GLY A 85 -8.03 -5.50 7.96
CA GLY A 85 -9.46 -5.30 7.69
C GLY A 85 -9.82 -3.84 7.39
N LEU A 86 -8.89 -3.08 6.81
CA LEU A 86 -9.05 -1.65 6.53
C LEU A 86 -9.27 -1.40 5.03
N PRO A 87 -9.97 -0.32 4.66
CA PRO A 87 -10.06 0.09 3.28
C PRO A 87 -8.70 0.62 2.77
N LEU A 88 -8.42 0.44 1.49
CA LEU A 88 -7.19 0.89 0.84
C LEU A 88 -7.40 2.25 0.18
N LEU A 89 -6.51 3.20 0.47
CA LEU A 89 -6.42 4.46 -0.25
C LEU A 89 -5.48 4.27 -1.45
N PHE A 90 -6.01 4.44 -2.67
CA PHE A 90 -5.24 4.33 -3.90
C PHE A 90 -5.76 5.34 -4.93
N LYS A 91 -4.98 5.55 -6.00
CA LYS A 91 -5.37 6.34 -7.16
C LYS A 91 -5.38 5.45 -8.39
N GLY A 92 -6.29 5.71 -9.33
CA GLY A 92 -6.39 4.97 -10.58
C GLY A 92 -7.35 3.79 -10.44
N ASN A 93 -7.18 2.78 -11.29
CA ASN A 93 -8.12 1.67 -11.43
C ASN A 93 -7.55 0.34 -10.93
N ASP A 94 -6.37 0.33 -10.31
CA ASP A 94 -5.60 -0.90 -10.08
C ASP A 94 -6.33 -1.89 -9.13
N PHE A 95 -7.15 -1.38 -8.22
CA PHE A 95 -7.86 -2.20 -7.23
C PHE A 95 -9.37 -2.32 -7.47
N ILE A 96 -9.94 -1.68 -8.51
CA ILE A 96 -11.41 -1.62 -8.69
C ILE A 96 -12.05 -2.97 -9.05
N HIS A 97 -11.24 -3.91 -9.52
CA HIS A 97 -11.64 -5.28 -9.83
C HIS A 97 -11.11 -6.29 -8.81
N THR A 98 -10.87 -5.83 -7.58
CA THR A 98 -10.49 -6.68 -6.44
C THR A 98 -11.59 -6.68 -5.39
N ASP A 99 -11.43 -7.47 -4.34
CA ASP A 99 -12.30 -7.52 -3.16
C ASP A 99 -11.88 -6.55 -2.04
N VAL A 100 -10.80 -5.79 -2.22
CA VAL A 100 -10.41 -4.75 -1.24
C VAL A 100 -11.36 -3.56 -1.32
N LYS A 101 -11.76 -3.04 -0.15
CA LYS A 101 -12.62 -1.85 -0.07
C LYS A 101 -11.81 -0.60 -0.39
N SER A 102 -12.34 0.29 -1.22
CA SER A 102 -11.78 1.63 -1.41
C SER A 102 -11.99 2.49 -0.17
N ALA A 103 -10.97 3.26 0.22
CA ALA A 103 -11.09 4.29 1.25
C ALA A 103 -11.71 5.59 0.70
N MET A 104 -11.77 5.74 -0.62
CA MET A 104 -12.45 6.84 -1.29
C MET A 104 -13.85 6.41 -1.79
N PRO A 105 -14.85 7.31 -1.74
CA PRO A 105 -16.17 7.10 -2.33
C PRO A 105 -16.14 6.87 -3.84
#